data_AF-A0A559KSK8-F1
#
_entry.id   AF-A0A559KSK8-F1
#
_cell.length_a   1.000
_cell.length_b   1.000
_cell.length_c   1.000
_cell.angle_alpha   90.00
_cell.angle_beta   90.00
_cell.angle_gamma   90.00
#
_symmetry.space_group_name_H-M   'P 1'
#
loop_
_entity.id
_entity.type
_entity.pdbx_description
1 polymer ?
#
loop_
_entity_poly.entity_id
_entity_poly.type
_entity_poly.pdbx_seq_one_letter_code
_entity_poly.pdbx_strand_id
1 'polypeptide(L)'
;MRGKLDRDFRATLPEVEPKVVPEVASPVPIQVLPQVALPVEPNAAPLNTKERIESPLVLDKGVREWFWERCSGCQYIGVVAGSFVLNLPVWLDFERLVVGEDGRDIDAINNDIVEPGVAISWEVYGGKPLCLVVGFKDEASSTLPEVQQHLFEVWCDIVTWFCSAVSGSLVRLAPYLRAIQVLWPRQASAVMEVLGRQ
;
A
#
# COMPACT_ATOMS: atom_id res chain seq x y z
N MET A 1 54.38 22.17 -23.55
CA MET A 1 55.33 22.47 -22.46
C MET A 1 54.89 23.76 -21.77
N ARG A 2 54.94 23.78 -20.43
CA ARG A 2 55.21 24.93 -19.51
C ARG A 2 54.64 26.30 -19.93
N GLY A 3 53.73 26.95 -19.21
CA GLY A 3 53.71 27.15 -17.76
C GLY A 3 54.26 28.54 -17.41
N LYS A 4 53.66 29.16 -16.37
CA LYS A 4 54.11 30.29 -15.53
C LYS A 4 53.65 31.72 -15.86
N LEU A 5 52.62 32.12 -15.13
CA LEU A 5 52.60 33.15 -14.06
C LEU A 5 53.93 33.90 -13.75
N ASP A 6 53.86 35.24 -13.70
CA ASP A 6 54.31 36.14 -12.61
C ASP A 6 53.93 37.60 -13.01
N ARG A 7 53.19 38.39 -12.20
CA ARG A 7 53.65 39.34 -11.14
C ARG A 7 54.66 40.38 -11.65
N ASP A 8 54.66 41.67 -11.33
CA ASP A 8 54.13 42.57 -10.27
C ASP A 8 54.06 44.00 -10.92
N PHE A 9 53.36 45.05 -10.47
CA PHE A 9 53.71 45.95 -9.35
C PHE A 9 52.69 47.14 -9.27
N ARG A 10 52.02 47.28 -8.11
CA ARG A 10 51.90 48.44 -7.19
C ARG A 10 51.84 49.92 -7.70
N ALA A 11 50.80 50.67 -7.25
CA ALA A 11 50.81 52.02 -6.61
C ALA A 11 49.39 52.67 -6.69
N THR A 12 48.51 52.70 -5.67
CA THR A 12 48.32 53.65 -4.53
C THR A 12 48.30 55.17 -4.83
N LEU A 13 47.19 55.85 -4.54
CA LEU A 13 47.02 57.29 -4.18
C LEU A 13 45.52 57.61 -3.88
N PRO A 14 45.15 58.71 -3.19
CA PRO A 14 44.69 58.68 -1.80
C PRO A 14 43.25 59.16 -1.55
N GLU A 15 42.81 58.93 -0.31
CA GLU A 15 41.54 59.28 0.33
C GLU A 15 41.48 60.77 0.75
N VAL A 16 40.38 61.46 0.44
CA VAL A 16 39.94 62.70 1.13
C VAL A 16 38.40 62.74 1.14
N GLU A 17 37.79 62.50 2.30
CA GLU A 17 36.38 62.82 2.59
C GLU A 17 36.19 64.32 2.85
N PRO A 18 34.95 64.83 2.69
CA PRO A 18 34.38 65.57 3.81
C PRO A 18 32.90 65.25 4.12
N LYS A 19 32.72 64.83 5.37
CA LYS A 19 31.60 64.90 6.31
C LYS A 19 30.59 66.06 6.14
N VAL A 20 29.29 65.73 6.02
CA VAL A 20 28.13 66.46 6.62
C VAL A 20 27.04 65.44 7.00
N VAL A 21 26.47 65.58 8.21
CA VAL A 21 25.50 64.68 8.87
C VAL A 21 24.04 65.17 8.62
N PRO A 22 22.95 64.54 9.14
CA PRO A 22 21.80 64.07 8.36
C PRO A 22 20.55 64.97 8.49
N GLU A 23 19.62 64.90 7.53
CA GLU A 23 18.27 65.49 7.68
C GLU A 23 17.17 64.47 7.38
N VAL A 24 16.10 64.63 8.13
CA VAL A 24 15.11 63.65 8.56
C VAL A 24 13.90 63.53 7.61
N ALA A 25 13.27 62.35 7.68
CA ALA A 25 11.87 62.02 7.36
C ALA A 25 11.45 61.83 5.89
N SER A 26 11.00 60.60 5.56
CA SER A 26 9.59 60.20 5.75
C SER A 26 9.39 58.71 5.36
N PRO A 27 8.50 57.94 6.01
CA PRO A 27 8.42 56.49 5.85
C PRO A 27 7.61 56.08 4.61
N VAL A 28 8.17 55.13 3.85
CA VAL A 28 7.52 54.48 2.70
C VAL A 28 6.52 53.43 3.22
N PRO A 29 5.30 53.30 2.64
CA PRO A 29 4.29 52.36 3.14
C PRO A 29 4.72 50.90 3.00
N ILE A 30 4.61 50.13 4.08
CA ILE A 30 4.76 48.67 4.08
C ILE A 30 3.65 48.07 3.22
N GLN A 31 4.01 47.46 2.09
CA GLN A 31 3.10 46.63 1.31
C GLN A 31 2.90 45.30 2.05
N VAL A 32 1.66 45.02 2.44
CA VAL A 32 1.24 43.74 3.01
C VAL A 32 1.27 42.69 1.89
N LEU A 33 2.23 41.76 1.97
CA LEU A 33 2.31 40.61 1.08
C LEU A 33 1.09 39.70 1.31
N PRO A 34 0.37 39.24 0.27
CA PRO A 34 -0.68 38.24 0.44
C PRO A 34 -0.05 36.96 0.99
N GLN A 35 -0.52 36.50 2.16
CA GLN A 35 -0.12 35.20 2.68
C GLN A 35 -0.69 34.11 1.77
N VAL A 36 0.20 33.44 1.03
CA VAL A 36 -0.11 32.19 0.35
C VAL A 36 -0.39 31.15 1.44
N ALA A 37 -1.65 30.77 1.59
CA ALA A 37 -2.02 29.66 2.46
C ALA A 37 -1.42 28.38 1.87
N LEU A 38 -0.50 27.76 2.61
CA LEU A 38 0.03 26.44 2.29
C LEU A 38 -1.11 25.41 2.36
N PRO A 39 -1.09 24.36 1.52
CA PRO A 39 -2.06 23.28 1.60
C PRO A 39 -2.02 22.65 2.99
N VAL A 40 -3.18 22.48 3.61
CA VAL A 40 -3.32 21.71 4.85
C VAL A 40 -2.89 20.27 4.52
N GLU A 41 -1.73 19.88 5.02
CA GLU A 41 -1.25 18.51 5.02
C GLU A 41 -2.27 17.62 5.76
N PRO A 42 -2.74 16.50 5.19
CA PRO A 42 -3.46 15.50 5.95
C PRO A 42 -2.48 14.91 6.97
N ASN A 43 -2.48 15.45 8.19
CA ASN A 43 -1.67 14.97 9.29
C ASN A 43 -2.30 13.68 9.86
N ALA A 44 -2.22 12.60 9.10
CA ALA A 44 -2.24 11.26 9.65
C ALA A 44 -0.79 10.81 9.68
N ALA A 45 -0.18 10.81 10.87
CA ALA A 45 1.10 10.15 11.08
C ALA A 45 1.03 8.73 10.47
N PRO A 46 2.10 8.22 9.85
CA PRO A 46 2.12 6.84 9.39
C PRO A 46 1.80 5.96 10.59
N LEU A 47 0.67 5.25 10.54
CA LEU A 47 0.32 4.26 11.56
C LEU A 47 1.49 3.30 11.66
N ASN A 48 2.01 3.08 12.88
CA ASN A 48 3.02 2.06 13.07
C ASN A 48 2.43 0.68 12.70
N THR A 49 3.28 -0.27 12.30
CA THR A 49 2.81 -1.59 11.81
C THR A 49 1.83 -2.28 12.78
N LYS A 50 2.02 -2.07 14.09
CA LYS A 50 1.17 -2.65 15.13
C LYS A 50 -0.24 -2.05 15.14
N GLU A 51 -0.38 -0.73 15.05
CA GLU A 51 -1.68 -0.05 14.97
C GLU A 51 -2.45 -0.47 13.72
N ARG A 52 -1.75 -0.67 12.60
CA ARG A 52 -2.36 -1.22 11.38
C ARG A 52 -2.87 -2.63 11.59
N ILE A 53 -2.05 -3.50 12.19
CA ILE A 53 -2.46 -4.88 12.51
C ILE A 53 -3.72 -4.88 13.38
N GLU A 54 -3.83 -3.97 14.35
CA GLU A 54 -4.98 -3.92 15.26
C GLU A 54 -6.26 -3.34 14.62
N SER A 55 -6.15 -2.62 13.51
CA SER A 55 -7.28 -1.96 12.82
C SER A 55 -7.39 -2.39 11.34
N PRO A 56 -7.70 -3.66 11.05
CA PRO A 56 -7.86 -4.14 9.68
C PRO A 56 -9.09 -3.55 8.99
N LEU A 57 -9.06 -3.57 7.65
CA LEU A 57 -10.24 -3.29 6.83
C LEU A 57 -11.33 -4.34 7.08
N VAL A 58 -12.55 -3.92 7.39
CA VAL A 58 -13.67 -4.84 7.60
C VAL A 58 -14.28 -5.19 6.24
N LEU A 59 -14.23 -6.48 5.88
CA LEU A 59 -14.82 -7.02 4.65
C LEU A 59 -16.15 -7.71 4.97
N ASP A 60 -17.22 -7.31 4.28
CA ASP A 60 -18.58 -7.76 4.56
C ASP A 60 -18.67 -9.29 4.52
N LYS A 61 -19.14 -9.87 5.64
CA LYS A 61 -19.22 -11.32 5.80
C LYS A 61 -20.39 -11.91 5.00
N GLY A 62 -21.54 -11.24 4.98
CA GLY A 62 -22.75 -11.75 4.32
C GLY A 62 -22.57 -11.83 2.79
N VAL A 63 -21.96 -10.80 2.20
CA VAL A 63 -21.65 -10.78 0.76
C VAL A 63 -20.64 -11.89 0.40
N ARG A 64 -19.62 -12.09 1.23
CA ARG A 64 -18.64 -13.19 1.04
C ARG A 64 -19.29 -14.56 1.15
N GLU A 65 -20.16 -14.78 2.14
CA GLU A 65 -20.89 -16.04 2.32
C GLU A 65 -21.80 -16.33 1.13
N TRP A 66 -22.59 -15.35 0.71
CA TRP A 66 -23.47 -15.47 -0.46
C TRP A 66 -22.68 -15.86 -1.72
N PHE A 67 -21.54 -15.22 -1.96
CA PHE A 67 -20.71 -15.53 -3.13
C PHE A 67 -20.02 -16.90 -3.00
N TRP A 68 -19.52 -17.24 -1.81
CA TRP A 68 -18.89 -18.53 -1.52
C TRP A 68 -19.83 -19.70 -1.75
N GLU A 69 -21.08 -19.61 -1.28
CA GLU A 69 -22.11 -20.63 -1.48
C GLU A 69 -22.40 -20.86 -2.97
N ARG A 70 -22.40 -19.78 -3.76
CA ARG A 70 -22.63 -19.83 -5.20
C ARG A 70 -21.47 -20.47 -5.97
N CYS A 71 -20.22 -20.22 -5.54
CA CYS A 71 -19.03 -20.58 -6.31
C CYS A 71 -18.37 -21.88 -5.87
N SER A 72 -18.36 -22.18 -4.58
CA SER A 72 -17.49 -23.24 -4.05
C SER A 72 -18.21 -24.56 -3.81
N GLY A 73 -19.50 -24.54 -3.41
CA GLY A 73 -20.22 -25.75 -2.99
C GLY A 73 -19.51 -26.60 -1.91
N CYS A 74 -18.41 -26.09 -1.34
CA CYS A 74 -17.45 -26.86 -0.56
C CYS A 74 -17.62 -26.61 0.93
N GLN A 75 -17.47 -27.68 1.70
CA GLN A 75 -17.38 -27.63 3.16
C GLN A 75 -16.04 -27.02 3.59
N TYR A 76 -16.06 -26.30 4.70
CA TYR A 76 -14.86 -25.73 5.31
C TYR A 76 -13.89 -26.85 5.73
N ILE A 77 -12.69 -26.90 5.15
CA ILE A 77 -11.65 -27.86 5.50
C ILE A 77 -10.56 -27.19 6.34
N GLY A 78 -10.45 -27.56 7.63
CA GLY A 78 -9.34 -27.28 8.55
C GLY A 78 -8.77 -25.86 8.56
N VAL A 79 -7.98 -25.53 7.54
CA VAL A 79 -7.32 -24.24 7.32
C VAL A 79 -8.29 -23.18 6.79
N VAL A 80 -9.27 -23.56 5.97
CA VAL A 80 -10.33 -22.66 5.51
C VAL A 80 -11.35 -22.53 6.64
N ALA A 81 -11.33 -21.38 7.32
CA ALA A 81 -12.12 -21.11 8.52
C ALA A 81 -13.54 -20.61 8.20
N GLY A 82 -13.77 -20.23 6.95
CA GLY A 82 -15.00 -19.59 6.51
C GLY A 82 -14.91 -19.15 5.06
N SER A 83 -15.95 -18.46 4.60
CA SER A 83 -16.09 -17.95 3.24
C SER A 83 -14.97 -16.95 2.93
N PHE A 84 -13.98 -17.39 2.15
CA PHE A 84 -12.75 -16.65 1.86
C PHE A 84 -11.94 -16.26 3.11
N VAL A 85 -11.89 -17.15 4.11
CA VAL A 85 -11.11 -16.96 5.34
C VAL A 85 -10.11 -18.10 5.53
N LEU A 86 -8.84 -17.78 5.70
CA LEU A 86 -7.77 -18.72 6.06
C LEU A 86 -7.31 -18.50 7.49
N ASN A 87 -7.30 -19.57 8.29
CA ASN A 87 -6.66 -19.57 9.59
C ASN A 87 -5.13 -19.53 9.43
N LEU A 88 -4.50 -18.56 10.07
CA LEU A 88 -3.07 -18.39 10.07
C LEU A 88 -2.45 -19.13 11.26
N PRO A 89 -1.39 -19.95 11.03
CA PRO A 89 -0.65 -20.56 12.12
C PRO A 89 0.02 -19.48 12.99
N VAL A 90 0.01 -19.68 14.30
CA VAL A 90 0.56 -18.72 15.28
C VAL A 90 2.06 -18.45 15.12
N TRP A 91 2.78 -19.32 14.41
CA TRP A 91 4.21 -19.20 14.13
C TRP A 91 4.50 -18.51 12.79
N LEU A 92 3.48 -18.21 11.98
CA LEU A 92 3.63 -17.47 10.74
C LEU A 92 3.95 -16.01 11.07
N ASP A 93 5.03 -15.48 10.48
CA ASP A 93 5.42 -14.08 10.64
C ASP A 93 4.50 -13.16 9.82
N PHE A 94 3.30 -12.90 10.34
CA PHE A 94 2.26 -12.13 9.64
C PHE A 94 2.72 -10.73 9.28
N GLU A 95 3.44 -10.07 10.20
CA GLU A 95 3.92 -8.72 10.00
C GLU A 95 4.82 -8.64 8.78
N ARG A 96 5.84 -9.52 8.69
CA ARG A 96 6.79 -9.47 7.58
C ARG A 96 6.24 -10.08 6.30
N LEU A 97 5.37 -11.08 6.39
CA LEU A 97 4.91 -11.83 5.22
C LEU A 97 3.65 -11.26 4.57
N VAL A 98 2.79 -10.57 5.31
CA VAL A 98 1.50 -10.05 4.81
C VAL A 98 1.47 -8.51 4.84
N VAL A 99 1.72 -7.91 6.01
CA VAL A 99 1.54 -6.47 6.21
C VAL A 99 2.68 -5.68 5.57
N GLY A 100 3.90 -6.20 5.69
CA GLY A 100 5.12 -5.51 5.32
C GLY A 100 5.48 -4.41 6.32
N GLU A 101 6.68 -3.87 6.14
CA GLU A 101 7.17 -2.75 6.96
C GLU A 101 6.25 -1.53 6.80
N ASP A 102 5.72 -1.04 7.92
CA ASP A 102 4.76 0.07 8.01
C ASP A 102 3.45 -0.14 7.21
N GLY A 103 3.09 -1.39 6.90
CA GLY A 103 1.89 -1.68 6.11
C GLY A 103 2.05 -1.49 4.60
N ARG A 104 3.26 -1.27 4.11
CA ARG A 104 3.49 -1.00 2.68
C ARG A 104 3.08 -2.14 1.77
N ASP A 105 3.26 -3.39 2.20
CA ASP A 105 2.95 -4.55 1.36
C ASP A 105 1.44 -4.74 1.25
N ILE A 106 0.69 -4.58 2.35
CA ILE A 106 -0.77 -4.65 2.30
C ILE A 106 -1.39 -3.48 1.53
N ASP A 107 -0.85 -2.27 1.67
CA ASP A 107 -1.32 -1.12 0.91
C ASP A 107 -1.10 -1.32 -0.58
N ALA A 108 0.09 -1.81 -0.97
CA ALA A 108 0.38 -2.14 -2.34
C ALA A 108 -0.54 -3.25 -2.87
N ILE A 109 -0.84 -4.26 -2.05
CA ILE A 109 -1.81 -5.31 -2.42
C ILE A 109 -3.15 -4.69 -2.77
N ASN A 110 -3.73 -3.92 -1.85
CA ASN A 110 -5.11 -3.45 -1.97
C ASN A 110 -5.31 -2.28 -2.93
N ASN A 111 -4.24 -1.54 -3.26
CA ASN A 111 -4.31 -0.36 -4.12
C ASN A 111 -3.72 -0.59 -5.52
N ASP A 112 -2.69 -1.43 -5.65
CA ASP A 112 -1.92 -1.53 -6.91
C ASP A 112 -1.94 -2.93 -7.53
N ILE A 113 -2.04 -3.98 -6.71
CA ILE A 113 -1.90 -5.35 -7.19
C ILE A 113 -3.27 -5.95 -7.50
N VAL A 114 -4.13 -6.10 -6.49
CA VAL A 114 -5.42 -6.76 -6.71
C VAL A 114 -6.38 -5.88 -7.50
N GLU A 115 -7.37 -6.52 -8.11
CA GLU A 115 -8.44 -5.81 -8.80
C GLU A 115 -9.13 -4.81 -7.84
N PRO A 116 -9.43 -3.56 -8.29
CA PRO A 116 -9.91 -2.49 -7.41
C PRO A 116 -11.12 -2.81 -6.53
N GLY A 117 -12.05 -3.67 -6.96
CA GLY A 117 -13.22 -4.13 -6.21
C GLY A 117 -12.93 -5.24 -5.19
N VAL A 118 -11.73 -5.82 -5.19
CA VAL A 118 -11.28 -6.86 -4.26
C VAL A 118 -10.30 -6.28 -3.23
N ALA A 119 -10.33 -6.81 -2.01
CA ALA A 119 -9.35 -6.50 -0.99
C ALA A 119 -8.96 -7.74 -0.17
N ILE A 120 -7.75 -7.66 0.36
CA ILE A 120 -7.21 -8.57 1.37
C ILE A 120 -7.19 -7.84 2.70
N SER A 121 -7.61 -8.55 3.76
CA SER A 121 -7.60 -8.07 5.13
C SER A 121 -7.36 -9.22 6.10
N TRP A 122 -7.56 -9.01 7.39
CA TRP A 122 -7.45 -10.02 8.43
C TRP A 122 -8.44 -9.78 9.57
N GLU A 123 -8.62 -10.81 10.40
CA GLU A 123 -9.33 -10.69 11.67
C GLU A 123 -8.33 -10.73 12.82
N VAL A 124 -8.59 -9.87 13.82
CA VAL A 124 -7.76 -9.74 15.02
C VAL A 124 -8.51 -10.34 16.20
N TYR A 125 -7.82 -11.18 16.96
CA TYR A 125 -8.32 -11.69 18.24
C TYR A 125 -7.23 -11.56 19.29
N GLY A 126 -7.54 -10.91 20.42
CA GLY A 126 -6.56 -10.67 21.48
C GLY A 126 -5.35 -9.85 21.04
N GLY A 127 -5.52 -8.93 20.08
CA GLY A 127 -4.45 -8.09 19.52
C GLY A 127 -3.52 -8.81 18.56
N LYS A 128 -3.85 -10.02 18.12
CA LYS A 128 -3.08 -10.78 17.12
C LYS A 128 -3.90 -11.11 15.89
N PRO A 129 -3.32 -11.03 14.69
CA PRO A 129 -3.96 -11.46 13.46
C PRO A 129 -4.05 -12.99 13.48
N LEU A 130 -5.27 -13.52 13.37
CA LEU A 130 -5.52 -14.97 13.38
C LEU A 130 -5.96 -15.50 12.04
N CYS A 131 -6.58 -14.66 11.22
CA CYS A 131 -7.15 -15.08 9.96
C CYS A 131 -6.77 -14.12 8.85
N LEU A 132 -6.49 -14.62 7.66
CA LEU A 132 -6.47 -13.80 6.45
C LEU A 132 -7.83 -13.87 5.77
N VAL A 133 -8.35 -12.73 5.36
CA VAL A 133 -9.68 -12.59 4.75
C VAL A 133 -9.53 -11.98 3.38
N VAL A 134 -10.28 -12.51 2.41
CA VAL A 134 -10.39 -11.93 1.07
C VAL A 134 -11.85 -11.62 0.81
N GLY A 135 -12.14 -10.50 0.17
CA GLY A 135 -13.52 -10.11 -0.08
C GLY A 135 -13.64 -8.94 -1.01
N PHE A 136 -14.89 -8.57 -1.25
CA PHE A 136 -15.21 -7.35 -1.98
C PHE A 136 -15.01 -6.14 -1.08
N LYS A 137 -14.53 -5.03 -1.64
CA LYS A 137 -14.41 -3.75 -0.92
C LYS A 137 -15.77 -3.16 -0.58
N ASP A 138 -16.75 -3.38 -1.44
CA ASP A 138 -18.10 -2.87 -1.29
C ASP A 138 -19.12 -3.78 -2.00
N GLU A 139 -20.39 -3.59 -1.67
CA GLU A 139 -21.49 -4.39 -2.22
C GLU A 139 -21.66 -4.16 -3.72
N ALA A 140 -21.40 -2.96 -4.24
CA ALA A 140 -21.56 -2.68 -5.68
C ALA A 140 -20.53 -3.48 -6.50
N SER A 141 -19.27 -3.52 -6.04
CA SER A 141 -18.19 -4.33 -6.59
C SER A 141 -18.57 -5.82 -6.63
N SER A 142 -19.29 -6.31 -5.61
CA SER A 142 -19.74 -7.71 -5.55
C SER A 142 -20.72 -8.11 -6.65
N THR A 143 -21.37 -7.16 -7.31
CA THR A 143 -22.33 -7.44 -8.39
C THR A 143 -21.67 -7.59 -9.76
N LEU A 144 -20.41 -7.18 -9.90
CA LEU A 144 -19.68 -7.18 -11.16
C LEU A 144 -19.07 -8.58 -11.44
N PRO A 145 -19.42 -9.25 -12.55
CA PRO A 145 -18.92 -10.59 -12.85
C PRO A 145 -17.40 -10.68 -12.94
N GLU A 146 -16.75 -9.63 -13.45
CA GLU A 146 -15.29 -9.58 -13.57
C GLU A 146 -14.62 -9.54 -12.18
N VAL A 147 -15.14 -8.72 -11.26
CA VAL A 147 -14.67 -8.63 -9.86
C VAL A 147 -14.88 -9.96 -9.14
N GLN A 148 -16.03 -10.60 -9.32
CA GLN A 148 -16.34 -11.92 -8.77
C GLN A 148 -15.32 -12.99 -9.21
N GLN A 149 -14.99 -13.03 -10.49
CA GLN A 149 -13.96 -13.95 -10.99
C GLN A 149 -12.59 -13.62 -10.38
N HIS A 150 -12.21 -12.34 -10.33
CA HIS A 150 -10.94 -11.92 -9.76
C HIS A 150 -10.82 -12.27 -8.28
N LEU A 151 -11.91 -12.17 -7.50
CA LEU A 151 -11.94 -12.57 -6.10
C LEU A 151 -11.57 -14.05 -5.94
N PHE A 152 -12.17 -14.92 -6.76
CA PHE A 152 -11.92 -16.35 -6.69
C PHE A 152 -10.49 -16.72 -7.11
N GLU A 153 -9.95 -16.04 -8.12
CA GLU A 153 -8.56 -16.20 -8.54
C GLU A 153 -7.58 -15.71 -7.46
N VAL A 154 -7.80 -14.52 -6.88
CA VAL A 154 -7.00 -13.99 -5.76
C VAL A 154 -7.04 -14.95 -4.59
N TRP A 155 -8.20 -15.53 -4.30
CA TRP A 155 -8.33 -16.55 -3.26
C TRP A 155 -7.45 -17.79 -3.54
N CYS A 156 -7.49 -18.34 -4.75
CA CYS A 156 -6.65 -19.48 -5.13
C CYS A 156 -5.15 -19.15 -5.02
N ASP A 157 -4.75 -17.96 -5.46
CA ASP A 157 -3.36 -17.48 -5.36
C ASP A 157 -2.92 -17.39 -3.88
N ILE A 158 -3.77 -16.84 -3.02
CA ILE A 158 -3.50 -16.72 -1.58
C ILE A 158 -3.41 -18.09 -0.92
N VAL A 159 -4.28 -19.04 -1.26
CA VAL A 159 -4.20 -20.42 -0.73
C VAL A 159 -2.88 -21.07 -1.15
N THR A 160 -2.44 -20.87 -2.40
CA THR A 160 -1.18 -21.42 -2.91
C THR A 160 0.04 -20.78 -2.24
N TRP A 161 0.02 -19.46 -2.07
CA TRP A 161 1.01 -18.73 -1.28
C TRP A 161 1.06 -19.26 0.14
N PHE A 162 -0.09 -19.42 0.78
CA PHE A 162 -0.20 -19.88 2.15
C PHE A 162 0.42 -21.27 2.32
N CYS A 163 0.09 -22.22 1.44
CA CYS A 163 0.71 -23.55 1.40
C CYS A 163 2.24 -23.49 1.32
N SER A 164 2.78 -22.53 0.55
CA SER A 164 4.21 -22.31 0.43
C SER A 164 4.79 -21.71 1.71
N ALA A 165 4.13 -20.71 2.29
CA ALA A 165 4.55 -20.05 3.52
C ALA A 165 4.56 -21.01 4.70
N VAL A 166 3.54 -21.87 4.82
CA VAL A 166 3.52 -22.89 5.88
C VAL A 166 4.57 -23.98 5.69
N SER A 167 5.05 -24.18 4.46
CA SER A 167 6.17 -25.07 4.16
C SER A 167 7.54 -24.42 4.42
N GLY A 168 7.57 -23.20 4.95
CA GLY A 168 8.79 -22.48 5.32
C GLY A 168 9.27 -21.46 4.28
N SER A 169 8.48 -21.15 3.25
CA SER A 169 8.80 -20.07 2.32
C SER A 169 8.79 -18.72 3.01
N LEU A 170 9.80 -17.89 2.71
CA LEU A 170 9.92 -16.52 3.20
C LEU A 170 9.41 -15.48 2.19
N VAL A 171 8.77 -15.94 1.11
CA VAL A 171 8.22 -15.05 0.09
C VAL A 171 7.01 -14.33 0.66
N ARG A 172 7.08 -12.99 0.70
CA ARG A 172 5.97 -12.14 1.13
C ARG A 172 4.82 -12.19 0.13
N LEU A 173 3.60 -11.95 0.60
CA LEU A 173 2.39 -12.04 -0.20
C LEU A 173 2.38 -11.03 -1.36
N ALA A 174 2.78 -9.78 -1.15
CA ALA A 174 2.75 -8.75 -2.19
C ALA A 174 3.67 -9.07 -3.39
N PRO A 175 4.97 -9.40 -3.22
CA PRO A 175 5.82 -9.90 -4.29
C PRO A 175 5.29 -11.17 -4.97
N TYR A 176 4.71 -12.10 -4.20
CA TYR A 176 4.14 -13.32 -4.75
C TYR A 176 2.99 -13.03 -5.71
N LEU A 177 2.02 -12.20 -5.29
CA LEU A 177 0.87 -11.84 -6.12
C LEU A 177 1.30 -11.08 -7.38
N ARG A 178 2.27 -10.16 -7.27
CA ARG A 178 2.86 -9.48 -8.45
C ARG A 178 3.48 -10.47 -9.43
N ALA A 179 4.24 -11.44 -8.93
CA ALA A 179 4.88 -12.43 -9.79
C ALA A 179 3.85 -13.26 -10.56
N ILE A 180 2.76 -13.68 -9.90
CA ILE A 180 1.70 -14.44 -10.55
C ILE A 180 1.00 -13.64 -11.63
N GLN A 181 0.71 -12.35 -11.41
CA GLN A 181 0.08 -11.52 -12.44
C GLN A 181 0.91 -11.41 -13.73
N VAL A 182 2.24 -11.47 -13.62
CA VAL A 182 3.15 -11.45 -14.76
C VAL A 182 3.23 -12.82 -15.43
N LEU A 183 3.30 -13.90 -14.64
CA LEU A 183 3.49 -15.27 -15.13
C LEU A 183 2.20 -15.91 -15.67
N TRP A 184 1.07 -15.56 -15.08
CA TRP A 184 -0.28 -15.91 -15.49
C TRP A 184 -1.09 -14.63 -15.62
N PRO A 185 -0.94 -13.89 -16.74
CA PRO A 185 -1.84 -12.80 -17.04
C PRO A 185 -3.26 -13.35 -16.98
N ARG A 186 -4.10 -12.75 -16.14
CA ARG A 186 -5.52 -13.07 -16.02
C ARG A 186 -6.22 -12.65 -17.31
N GLN A 187 -6.01 -13.42 -18.37
CA GLN A 187 -6.76 -13.32 -19.61
C GLN A 187 -8.14 -13.88 -19.27
N ALA A 188 -9.14 -12.99 -19.26
CA ALA A 188 -10.53 -13.40 -19.22
C ALA A 188 -10.78 -14.46 -20.31
N SER A 189 -11.55 -15.49 -19.95
CA SER A 189 -11.93 -16.64 -20.78
C SER A 189 -11.01 -17.87 -20.69
N ALA A 190 -11.36 -18.81 -19.79
CA ALA A 190 -11.45 -20.26 -20.08
C ALA A 190 -11.54 -21.17 -18.83
N VAL A 191 -11.32 -20.68 -17.60
CA VAL A 191 -11.20 -21.61 -16.45
C VAL A 191 -12.55 -22.04 -15.86
N MET A 192 -13.61 -21.24 -16.03
CA MET A 192 -14.96 -21.61 -15.58
C MET A 192 -15.65 -22.64 -16.51
N GLU A 193 -15.10 -22.94 -17.69
CA GLU A 193 -15.68 -23.92 -18.60
C GLU A 193 -15.31 -25.38 -18.23
N VAL A 194 -14.28 -25.58 -17.41
CA VAL A 194 -13.79 -26.91 -17.02
C VAL A 194 -14.45 -27.42 -15.73
N LEU A 195 -14.97 -26.53 -14.88
CA LEU A 195 -15.63 -26.90 -13.62
C LEU A 195 -17.17 -27.02 -13.71
N GLY A 196 -17.76 -26.66 -14.86
CA GLY A 196 -19.21 -26.77 -15.12
C GLY A 196 -19.65 -28.06 -15.83
N ARG A 197 -18.75 -29.03 -16.03
CA ARG A 197 -19.09 -30.34 -16.61
C ARG A 197 -18.65 -31.49 -15.70
N GLN A 198 -19.35 -31.69 -14.59
CA GLN A 198 -19.54 -33.01 -13.97
C GLN A 198 -20.98 -33.14 -13.46
#